data_AF-U4KI63-F1
#
_entry.id   AF-U4KI63-F1
#
_cell.length_a   1.000
_cell.length_b   1.000
_cell.length_c   1.000
_cell.angle_alpha   90.00
_cell.angle_beta   90.00
_cell.angle_gamma   90.00
#
_symmetry.space_group_name_H-M   'P 1'
#
loop_
_entity.id
_entity.type
_entity.pdbx_description
1 polymer ?
#
loop_
_entity_poly.entity_id
_entity_poly.type
_entity_poly.pdbx_seq_one_letter_code
_entity_poly.pdbx_strand_id
1 'polypeptide(L)'
;MIVTEEFNKDRYDELLFDQVKSIDADQDYWFKLRGDNQNKMIDAATPLLGLSLRIRSLAQCDNIESIYKQAQEEIKAIEMELVQVDVEHAMIMAYRYVLCAVLDEAVMSTPWGADSTWAEHSLLTRFHNETWGGEKVFTILNRLLSDPPRYRPLLEFIYLCLMLGFEGKYKVVEGGKEERERVAIKLYETLSRLDDKEPEELTSATDHVVATKYRLSRQMPIWLIFAGFAGLWAVVFFVYRYMLHSKSLDVLNQLNQIL
;
A
#
# COMPACT_ATOMS: atom_id res chain seq x y z
N MET A 1 -38.08 -52.76 8.18
CA MET A 1 -37.96 -51.84 9.33
C MET A 1 -37.15 -50.67 8.82
N ILE A 2 -37.81 -49.58 8.44
CA ILE A 2 -37.18 -48.40 7.84
C ILE A 2 -36.63 -47.58 9.00
N VAL A 3 -35.31 -47.55 9.15
CA VAL A 3 -34.64 -46.66 10.10
C VAL A 3 -34.62 -45.29 9.43
N THR A 4 -35.54 -44.42 9.82
CA THR A 4 -35.45 -42.99 9.55
C THR A 4 -34.33 -42.43 10.42
N GLU A 5 -33.16 -42.20 9.85
CA GLU A 5 -32.14 -41.34 10.43
C GLU A 5 -32.73 -39.93 10.52
N GLU A 6 -33.11 -39.53 11.74
CA GLU A 6 -33.33 -38.11 12.06
C GLU A 6 -32.00 -37.39 11.87
N PHE A 7 -31.90 -36.65 10.76
CA PHE A 7 -30.82 -35.72 10.48
C PHE A 7 -30.80 -34.66 11.58
N ASN A 8 -29.96 -34.89 12.60
CA ASN A 8 -29.75 -33.98 13.73
C ASN A 8 -28.99 -32.74 13.24
N LYS A 9 -29.75 -31.72 12.85
CA LYS A 9 -29.26 -30.42 12.37
C LYS A 9 -28.31 -29.74 13.37
N ASP A 10 -28.58 -29.90 14.67
CA ASP A 10 -27.80 -29.28 15.74
C ASP A 10 -26.36 -29.81 15.80
N ARG A 11 -26.16 -31.10 15.45
CA ARG A 11 -24.82 -31.72 15.42
C ARG A 11 -23.95 -31.20 14.26
N TYR A 12 -24.57 -30.78 13.16
CA TYR A 12 -23.87 -30.21 12.01
C TYR A 12 -23.58 -28.73 12.22
N ASP A 13 -24.50 -27.99 12.86
CA ASP A 13 -24.25 -26.60 13.24
C ASP A 13 -23.06 -26.53 14.22
N GLU A 14 -22.97 -27.43 15.20
CA GLU A 14 -21.83 -27.48 16.11
C GLU A 14 -20.49 -27.76 15.38
N LEU A 15 -20.47 -28.69 14.41
CA LEU A 15 -19.27 -28.98 13.60
C LEU A 15 -18.89 -27.90 12.59
N LEU A 16 -19.87 -27.17 12.03
CA LEU A 16 -19.64 -26.08 11.07
C LEU A 16 -19.15 -24.81 11.75
N PHE A 17 -19.49 -24.60 13.02
CA PHE A 17 -19.12 -23.39 13.79
C PHE A 17 -18.04 -23.63 14.85
N ASP A 18 -17.61 -24.87 15.11
CA ASP A 18 -16.45 -25.15 15.99
C ASP A 18 -15.17 -24.49 15.46
N GLN A 19 -14.99 -24.54 14.12
CA GLN A 19 -13.88 -23.86 13.44
C GLN A 19 -13.94 -22.33 13.56
N VAL A 20 -15.11 -21.74 13.81
CA VAL A 20 -15.28 -20.29 13.95
C VAL A 20 -14.79 -19.81 15.32
N LYS A 21 -14.91 -20.65 16.36
CA LYS A 21 -14.35 -20.35 17.69
C LYS A 21 -12.84 -20.53 17.76
N SER A 22 -12.26 -21.26 16.79
CA SER A 22 -10.83 -21.54 16.69
C SER A 22 -10.16 -20.82 15.51
N ILE A 23 -10.77 -19.77 14.93
CA ILE A 23 -10.13 -18.94 13.88
C ILE A 23 -8.76 -18.43 14.34
N ASP A 24 -8.64 -18.10 15.64
CA ASP A 24 -7.39 -17.63 16.24
C ASP A 24 -6.36 -18.76 16.48
N ALA A 25 -6.74 -20.02 16.34
CA ALA A 25 -5.91 -21.19 16.64
C ALA A 25 -5.37 -21.93 15.39
N ASP A 26 -5.76 -21.48 14.19
CA ASP A 26 -5.27 -22.06 12.94
C ASP A 26 -3.92 -21.41 12.58
N GLN A 27 -2.82 -22.12 12.86
CA GLN A 27 -1.44 -21.63 12.63
C GLN A 27 -1.16 -21.25 11.17
N ASP A 28 -1.95 -21.78 10.22
CA ASP A 28 -1.73 -21.62 8.79
C ASP A 28 -2.50 -20.44 8.16
N TYR A 29 -3.50 -19.86 8.85
CA TYR A 29 -4.47 -18.94 8.23
C TYR A 29 -4.85 -17.68 9.02
N TRP A 30 -4.04 -17.24 9.98
CA TRP A 30 -4.13 -15.83 10.39
C TRP A 30 -3.76 -14.97 9.19
N PHE A 31 -4.61 -14.02 8.80
CA PHE A 31 -4.35 -13.02 7.76
C PHE A 31 -2.89 -12.55 7.91
N LYS A 32 -1.97 -13.06 7.07
CA LYS A 32 -0.58 -12.65 7.13
C LYS A 32 -0.62 -11.17 6.76
N LEU A 33 -0.52 -10.30 7.75
CA LEU A 33 -0.27 -8.87 7.61
C LEU A 33 1.15 -8.71 7.05
N ARG A 34 1.40 -9.29 5.88
CA ARG A 34 2.63 -9.26 5.12
C ARG A 34 2.30 -8.51 3.84
N GLY A 35 2.97 -7.38 3.67
CA GLY A 35 2.69 -6.43 2.61
C GLY A 35 3.31 -6.82 1.27
N ASP A 36 3.86 -8.03 1.15
CA ASP A 36 4.69 -8.47 0.01
C ASP A 36 5.81 -7.45 -0.27
N ASN A 37 6.49 -7.02 0.79
CA ASN A 37 7.57 -6.06 0.65
C ASN A 37 8.76 -6.71 -0.07
N GLN A 38 9.36 -6.01 -1.04
CA GLN A 38 10.55 -6.49 -1.75
C GLN A 38 11.70 -6.78 -0.78
N ASN A 39 11.83 -5.97 0.27
CA ASN A 39 12.75 -6.22 1.36
C ASN A 39 12.16 -7.23 2.36
N LYS A 40 12.69 -8.46 2.32
CA LYS A 40 12.24 -9.58 3.16
C LYS A 40 12.41 -9.35 4.66
N MET A 41 13.36 -8.53 5.09
CA MET A 41 13.50 -8.16 6.51
C MET A 41 12.35 -7.29 7.00
N ILE A 42 11.91 -6.35 6.14
CA ILE A 42 10.74 -5.50 6.43
C ILE A 42 9.47 -6.34 6.36
N ASP A 43 9.31 -7.15 5.30
CA ASP A 43 8.14 -8.00 5.13
C ASP A 43 7.92 -8.90 6.35
N ALA A 44 8.97 -9.59 6.80
CA ALA A 44 8.93 -10.46 7.96
C ALA A 44 8.62 -9.71 9.28
N ALA A 45 9.11 -8.48 9.46
CA ALA A 45 8.82 -7.66 10.65
C ALA A 45 7.42 -7.02 10.65
N THR A 46 6.71 -6.99 9.52
CA THR A 46 5.47 -6.21 9.37
C THR A 46 4.44 -6.46 10.49
N PRO A 47 4.16 -7.71 10.90
CA PRO A 47 3.23 -7.98 12.01
C PRO A 47 3.67 -7.33 13.33
N LEU A 48 4.96 -7.42 13.66
CA LEU A 48 5.52 -6.84 14.89
C LEU A 48 5.65 -5.32 14.83
N LEU A 49 5.89 -4.74 13.65
CA LEU A 49 5.83 -3.30 13.46
C LEU A 49 4.39 -2.79 13.67
N GLY A 50 3.39 -3.49 13.13
CA GLY A 50 1.97 -3.20 13.39
C GLY A 50 1.61 -3.30 14.87
N LEU A 51 2.08 -4.36 15.55
CA LEU A 51 1.93 -4.53 16.99
C LEU A 51 2.54 -3.34 17.76
N SER A 52 3.76 -2.92 17.41
CA SER A 52 4.44 -1.81 18.09
C SER A 52 3.65 -0.50 17.99
N LEU A 53 3.10 -0.20 16.81
CA LEU A 53 2.25 0.98 16.59
C LEU A 53 0.96 0.89 17.40
N ARG A 54 0.32 -0.29 17.43
CA ARG A 54 -0.91 -0.50 18.18
C ARG A 54 -0.67 -0.31 19.68
N ILE A 55 0.37 -0.92 20.23
CA ILE A 55 0.71 -0.85 21.67
C ILE A 55 0.89 0.61 22.11
N ARG A 56 1.61 1.43 21.34
CA ARG A 56 1.84 2.84 21.67
C ARG A 56 0.56 3.67 21.83
N SER A 57 -0.53 3.23 21.19
CA SER A 57 -1.85 3.89 21.27
C SER A 57 -2.71 3.43 22.46
N LEU A 58 -2.32 2.37 23.17
CA LEU A 58 -3.14 1.77 24.22
C LEU A 58 -2.91 2.47 25.57
N ALA A 59 -3.99 3.01 26.14
CA ALA A 59 -3.97 3.58 27.48
C ALA A 59 -3.86 2.51 28.60
N GLN A 60 -4.30 1.28 28.33
CA GLN A 60 -4.23 0.12 29.21
C GLN A 60 -4.11 -1.17 28.38
N CYS A 61 -3.47 -2.20 28.92
CA CYS A 61 -3.35 -3.52 28.30
C CYS A 61 -3.43 -4.64 29.35
N ASP A 62 -4.56 -5.35 29.39
CA ASP A 62 -4.79 -6.40 30.39
C ASP A 62 -4.12 -7.74 30.03
N ASN A 63 -3.88 -7.98 28.74
CA ASN A 63 -3.35 -9.23 28.20
C ASN A 63 -1.87 -9.16 27.79
N ILE A 64 -1.09 -8.27 28.41
CA ILE A 64 0.31 -8.00 28.04
C ILE A 64 1.20 -9.26 28.09
N GLU A 65 0.98 -10.17 29.03
CA GLU A 65 1.76 -11.40 29.13
C GLU A 65 1.56 -12.32 27.91
N SER A 66 0.34 -12.37 27.37
CA SER A 66 0.04 -13.12 26.15
C SER A 66 0.72 -12.49 24.94
N ILE A 67 0.61 -11.16 24.81
CA ILE A 67 1.26 -10.40 23.73
C ILE A 67 2.78 -10.58 23.77
N TYR A 68 3.37 -10.60 24.98
CA TYR A 68 4.80 -10.84 25.16
C TYR A 68 5.23 -12.22 24.66
N LYS A 69 4.48 -13.28 25.02
CA LYS A 69 4.75 -14.64 24.53
C LYS A 69 4.61 -14.73 23.02
N GLN A 70 3.55 -14.15 22.45
CA GLN A 70 3.36 -14.10 21.00
C GLN A 70 4.50 -13.36 20.29
N ALA A 71 4.95 -12.22 20.83
CA ALA A 71 6.08 -11.48 20.28
C ALA A 71 7.39 -12.30 20.31
N GLN A 72 7.63 -13.06 21.38
CA GLN A 72 8.79 -13.97 21.46
C GLN A 72 8.73 -15.09 20.43
N GLU A 73 7.55 -15.68 20.21
CA GLU A 73 7.34 -16.73 19.22
C GLU A 73 7.51 -16.20 17.80
N GLU A 74 6.93 -15.03 17.51
CA GLU A 74 7.04 -14.38 16.20
C GLU A 74 8.48 -13.98 15.88
N ILE A 75 9.25 -13.46 16.85
CA ILE A 75 10.68 -13.15 16.65
C ILE A 75 11.47 -14.41 16.26
N LYS A 76 11.19 -15.56 16.90
CA LYS A 76 11.85 -16.82 16.56
C LYS A 76 11.41 -17.33 15.18
N ALA A 77 10.14 -17.17 14.82
CA ALA A 77 9.62 -17.54 13.52
C ALA A 77 10.29 -16.71 12.40
N ILE A 78 10.41 -15.39 12.61
CA ILE A 78 11.10 -14.49 11.68
C ILE A 78 12.57 -14.88 11.53
N GLU A 79 13.26 -15.21 12.62
CA GLU A 79 14.65 -15.67 12.56
C GLU A 79 14.79 -16.94 11.69
N MET A 80 13.91 -17.93 11.87
CA MET A 80 13.91 -19.15 11.05
C MET A 80 13.63 -18.84 9.57
N GLU A 81 12.69 -17.93 9.29
CA GLU A 81 12.39 -17.49 7.93
C GLU A 81 13.58 -16.81 7.26
N LEU A 82 14.25 -15.88 7.96
CA LEU A 82 15.42 -15.18 7.41
C LEU A 82 16.59 -16.14 7.15
N VAL A 83 16.73 -17.19 7.97
CA VAL A 83 17.69 -18.28 7.69
C VAL A 83 17.30 -19.05 6.41
N GLN A 84 16.02 -19.32 6.19
CA GLN A 84 15.55 -20.03 4.99
C GLN A 84 15.79 -19.27 3.68
N VAL A 85 15.79 -17.94 3.73
CA VAL A 85 16.12 -17.07 2.58
C VAL A 85 17.61 -16.70 2.51
N ASP A 86 18.47 -17.46 3.19
CA ASP A 86 19.94 -17.36 3.15
C ASP A 86 20.52 -16.00 3.60
N VAL A 87 19.86 -15.35 4.57
CA VAL A 87 20.41 -14.14 5.20
C VAL A 87 21.56 -14.53 6.14
N GLU A 88 22.67 -13.81 6.05
CA GLU A 88 23.83 -14.01 6.92
C GLU A 88 23.45 -13.90 8.42
N HIS A 89 23.85 -14.89 9.22
CA HIS A 89 23.53 -14.95 10.65
C HIS A 89 23.90 -13.67 11.42
N ALA A 90 25.04 -13.04 11.12
CA ALA A 90 25.43 -11.78 11.73
C ALA A 90 24.42 -10.65 11.45
N MET A 91 23.85 -10.62 10.25
CA MET A 91 22.82 -9.67 9.85
C MET A 91 21.49 -9.96 10.55
N ILE A 92 21.12 -11.24 10.69
CA ILE A 92 19.93 -11.66 11.46
C ILE A 92 20.05 -11.25 12.93
N MET A 93 21.22 -11.42 13.55
CA MET A 93 21.44 -11.00 14.94
C MET A 93 21.32 -9.48 15.11
N ALA A 94 21.85 -8.70 14.17
CA ALA A 94 21.72 -7.24 14.19
C ALA A 94 20.27 -6.79 13.96
N TYR A 95 19.56 -7.44 13.03
CA TYR A 95 18.14 -7.23 12.76
C TYR A 95 17.28 -7.53 14.00
N ARG A 96 17.45 -8.71 14.61
CA ARG A 96 16.71 -9.13 15.80
C ARG A 96 16.94 -8.17 16.97
N TYR A 97 18.17 -7.69 17.12
CA TYR A 97 18.52 -6.68 18.13
C TYR A 97 17.71 -5.40 17.95
N VAL A 98 17.69 -4.85 16.72
CA VAL A 98 16.94 -3.62 16.41
C VAL A 98 15.45 -3.83 16.64
N LEU A 99 14.89 -4.95 16.18
CA LEU A 99 13.47 -5.28 16.35
C LEU A 99 13.07 -5.38 17.83
N CYS A 100 13.88 -6.07 18.65
CA CYS A 100 13.66 -6.14 20.10
C CYS A 100 13.69 -4.75 20.73
N ALA A 101 14.67 -3.91 20.38
CA ALA A 101 14.78 -2.55 20.92
C ALA A 101 13.58 -1.66 20.57
N VAL A 102 13.05 -1.78 19.33
CA VAL A 102 11.86 -1.04 18.88
C VAL A 102 10.61 -1.49 19.63
N LEU A 103 10.40 -2.79 19.80
CA LEU A 103 9.26 -3.33 20.54
C LEU A 103 9.32 -2.98 22.03
N ASP A 104 10.49 -3.14 22.66
CA ASP A 104 10.69 -2.78 24.05
C ASP A 104 10.41 -1.28 24.27
N GLU A 105 10.93 -0.41 23.40
CA GLU A 105 10.67 1.04 23.50
C GLU A 105 9.18 1.39 23.30
N ALA A 106 8.49 0.70 22.38
CA ALA A 106 7.07 0.89 22.17
C ALA A 106 6.26 0.60 23.45
N VAL A 107 6.55 -0.53 24.12
CA VAL A 107 5.90 -0.88 25.40
C VAL A 107 6.28 0.14 26.50
N MET A 108 7.58 0.43 26.67
CA MET A 108 8.08 1.36 27.70
C MET A 108 7.64 2.82 27.47
N SER A 109 7.11 3.15 26.29
CA SER A 109 6.53 4.46 26.01
C SER A 109 5.08 4.62 26.49
N THR A 110 4.44 3.54 26.93
CA THR A 110 3.05 3.56 27.45
C THR A 110 3.00 3.83 28.95
N PRO A 111 1.88 4.31 29.50
CA PRO A 111 1.73 4.56 30.94
C PRO A 111 1.86 3.30 31.81
N TRP A 112 1.51 2.13 31.27
CA TRP A 112 1.49 0.84 31.97
C TRP A 112 2.75 -0.01 31.70
N GLY A 113 3.60 0.38 30.75
CA GLY A 113 4.74 -0.43 30.32
C GLY A 113 5.74 -0.72 31.43
N ALA A 114 6.05 0.29 32.24
CA ALA A 114 7.01 0.18 33.35
C ALA A 114 6.57 -0.78 34.46
N ASP A 115 5.25 -0.93 34.67
CA ASP A 115 4.66 -1.80 35.70
C ASP A 115 4.30 -3.19 35.14
N SER A 116 4.67 -3.48 33.89
CA SER A 116 4.36 -4.76 33.24
C SER A 116 5.51 -5.78 33.40
N THR A 117 5.18 -7.07 33.24
CA THR A 117 6.17 -8.16 33.19
C THR A 117 7.19 -8.00 32.06
N TRP A 118 6.86 -7.21 31.03
CA TRP A 118 7.77 -6.86 29.94
C TRP A 118 8.94 -6.00 30.42
N ALA A 119 8.73 -5.13 31.42
CA ALA A 119 9.81 -4.31 31.98
C ALA A 119 10.83 -5.15 32.76
N GLU A 120 10.38 -6.18 33.48
CA GLU A 120 11.24 -7.07 34.26
C GLU A 120 12.14 -7.94 33.35
N HIS A 121 11.57 -8.41 32.23
CA HIS A 121 12.25 -9.28 31.28
C HIS A 121 12.01 -8.79 29.85
N SER A 122 12.66 -7.70 29.46
CA SER A 122 12.52 -7.15 28.11
C SER A 122 12.92 -8.16 27.01
N LEU A 123 12.45 -7.96 25.78
CA LEU A 123 12.84 -8.83 24.66
C LEU A 123 14.35 -8.76 24.43
N LEU A 124 14.95 -7.58 24.55
CA LEU A 124 16.39 -7.42 24.43
C LEU A 124 17.16 -8.20 25.49
N THR A 125 16.66 -8.21 26.73
CA THR A 125 17.24 -9.01 27.81
C THR A 125 17.11 -10.50 27.48
N ARG A 126 15.96 -10.92 26.96
CA ARG A 126 15.69 -12.33 26.63
C ARG A 126 16.54 -12.86 25.47
N PHE A 127 16.70 -12.08 24.41
CA PHE A 127 17.35 -12.53 23.16
C PHE A 127 18.82 -12.13 23.03
N HIS A 128 19.25 -11.09 23.75
CA HIS A 128 20.60 -10.54 23.64
C HIS A 128 21.29 -10.40 24.99
N ASN A 129 20.63 -10.70 26.11
CA ASN A 129 21.14 -10.54 27.47
C ASN A 129 21.60 -9.09 27.75
N GLU A 130 20.84 -8.13 27.24
CA GLU A 130 21.10 -6.70 27.37
C GLU A 130 19.86 -5.94 27.84
N THR A 131 20.04 -5.04 28.81
CA THR A 131 18.94 -4.30 29.46
C THR A 131 18.66 -2.93 28.87
N TRP A 132 19.55 -2.38 28.03
CA TRP A 132 19.35 -1.08 27.39
C TRP A 132 19.88 -1.05 25.96
N GLY A 133 18.97 -0.99 24.98
CA GLY A 133 19.32 -1.09 23.57
C GLY A 133 19.38 0.21 22.78
N GLY A 134 18.85 1.29 23.34
CA GLY A 134 18.62 2.55 22.62
C GLY A 134 19.88 3.20 22.05
N GLU A 135 21.06 2.97 22.66
CA GLU A 135 22.33 3.48 22.13
C GLU A 135 22.95 2.55 21.08
N LYS A 136 22.97 1.24 21.37
CA LYS A 136 23.64 0.24 20.53
C LYS A 136 22.96 0.09 19.16
N VAL A 137 21.67 0.38 19.02
CA VAL A 137 21.01 0.46 17.69
C VAL A 137 21.74 1.46 16.79
N PHE A 138 22.11 2.64 17.31
CA PHE A 138 22.86 3.63 16.52
C PHE A 138 24.33 3.25 16.32
N THR A 139 24.92 2.49 17.23
CA THR A 139 26.25 1.89 17.02
C THR A 139 26.22 0.85 15.89
N ILE A 140 25.20 -0.01 15.86
CA ILE A 140 24.96 -0.97 14.78
C ILE A 140 24.77 -0.21 13.47
N LEU A 141 23.89 0.78 13.44
CA LEU A 141 23.66 1.63 12.25
C LEU A 141 24.97 2.20 11.69
N ASN A 142 25.81 2.79 12.54
CA ASN A 142 27.09 3.36 12.10
C ASN A 142 28.04 2.31 11.52
N ARG A 143 28.04 1.07 12.04
CA ARG A 143 28.84 -0.03 11.47
C ARG A 143 28.30 -0.46 10.10
N LEU A 144 26.98 -0.60 9.97
CA LEU A 144 26.35 -0.98 8.70
C LEU A 144 26.58 0.06 7.59
N LEU A 145 26.64 1.35 7.96
CA LEU A 145 26.97 2.43 7.02
C LEU A 145 28.40 2.38 6.46
N SER A 146 29.26 1.46 6.94
CA SER A 146 30.60 1.24 6.36
C SER A 146 30.55 0.49 5.03
N ASP A 147 29.49 -0.28 4.77
CA ASP A 147 29.26 -0.99 3.50
C ASP A 147 27.75 -0.98 3.13
N PRO A 148 27.20 0.19 2.75
CA PRO A 148 25.76 0.36 2.53
C PRO A 148 25.14 -0.59 1.50
N PRO A 149 25.79 -0.89 0.34
CA PRO A 149 25.24 -1.84 -0.63
C PRO A 149 25.00 -3.24 -0.04
N ARG A 150 25.95 -3.74 0.77
CA ARG A 150 25.85 -5.05 1.42
C ARG A 150 24.73 -5.10 2.46
N TYR A 151 24.61 -4.03 3.26
CA TYR A 151 23.67 -3.99 4.39
C TYR A 151 22.35 -3.28 4.06
N ARG A 152 22.08 -3.02 2.78
CA ARG A 152 20.91 -2.27 2.32
C ARG A 152 19.58 -2.74 2.94
N PRO A 153 19.24 -4.05 2.98
CA PRO A 153 17.97 -4.50 3.54
C PRO A 153 17.79 -4.12 5.02
N LEU A 154 18.87 -4.22 5.81
CA LEU A 154 18.84 -3.87 7.23
C LEU A 154 18.85 -2.35 7.45
N LEU A 155 19.53 -1.59 6.60
CA LEU A 155 19.51 -0.12 6.64
C LEU A 155 18.11 0.44 6.34
N GLU A 156 17.42 -0.12 5.34
CA GLU A 156 16.03 0.22 5.04
C GLU A 156 15.09 -0.12 6.21
N PHE A 157 15.28 -1.27 6.85
CA PHE A 157 14.51 -1.65 8.05
C PHE A 157 14.74 -0.67 9.21
N ILE A 158 15.99 -0.30 9.49
CA ILE A 158 16.32 0.70 10.52
C ILE A 158 15.70 2.05 10.18
N TYR A 159 15.77 2.48 8.92
CA TYR A 159 15.14 3.71 8.46
C TYR A 159 13.63 3.70 8.73
N LEU A 160 12.94 2.61 8.37
CA LEU A 160 11.52 2.44 8.66
C LEU A 160 11.24 2.53 10.17
N CYS A 161 12.03 1.87 11.02
CA CYS A 161 11.88 1.95 12.48
C CYS A 161 12.01 3.38 13.00
N LEU A 162 12.94 4.18 12.46
CA LEU A 162 13.06 5.60 12.79
C LEU A 162 11.83 6.39 12.34
N MET A 163 11.28 6.13 11.15
CA MET A 163 10.07 6.80 10.66
C MET A 163 8.83 6.43 11.48
N LEU A 164 8.77 5.21 12.01
CA LEU A 164 7.71 4.74 12.91
C LEU A 164 7.84 5.29 14.34
N GLY A 165 8.90 6.05 14.63
CA GLY A 165 9.06 6.81 15.85
C GLY A 165 9.97 6.16 16.90
N PHE A 166 10.87 5.26 16.50
CA PHE A 166 11.98 4.86 17.36
C PHE A 166 12.90 6.05 17.62
N GLU A 167 13.21 6.29 18.90
CA GLU A 167 14.03 7.38 19.41
C GLU A 167 15.35 6.87 19.99
N GLY A 168 15.31 5.75 20.73
CA GLY A 168 16.47 5.19 21.42
C GLY A 168 17.14 6.21 22.33
N LYS A 169 18.47 6.33 22.24
CA LYS A 169 19.25 7.27 23.05
C LYS A 169 18.80 8.74 22.91
N TYR A 170 18.20 9.11 21.78
CA TYR A 170 17.82 10.50 21.51
C TYR A 170 16.60 10.97 22.31
N LYS A 171 15.86 10.05 22.95
CA LYS A 171 14.70 10.39 23.80
C LYS A 171 15.07 11.22 25.03
N VAL A 172 16.30 11.06 25.54
CA VAL A 172 16.76 11.67 26.81
C VAL A 172 17.84 12.74 26.61
N VAL A 173 18.28 12.97 25.37
CA VAL A 173 19.34 13.92 25.04
C VAL A 173 18.71 15.28 24.71
N GLU A 174 19.30 16.36 25.23
CA GLU A 174 18.90 17.72 24.89
C GLU A 174 19.11 17.99 23.38
N GLY A 175 18.07 18.43 22.68
CA GLY A 175 18.10 18.54 21.22
C GLY A 175 18.09 17.18 20.48
N GLY A 176 17.86 16.07 21.18
CA GLY A 176 17.94 14.72 20.62
C GLY A 176 16.99 14.48 19.45
N LYS A 177 15.81 15.11 19.44
CA LYS A 177 14.87 15.03 18.30
C LYS A 177 15.50 15.52 16.99
N GLU A 178 16.22 16.64 17.02
CA GLU A 178 16.89 17.20 15.85
C GLU A 178 18.10 16.34 15.41
N GLU A 179 18.82 15.75 16.37
CA GLU A 179 19.90 14.81 16.05
C GLU A 179 19.38 13.53 15.40
N ARG A 180 18.29 12.97 15.93
CA ARG A 180 17.60 11.80 15.37
C ARG A 180 17.12 12.07 13.95
N GLU A 181 16.56 13.25 13.70
CA GLU A 181 16.14 13.69 12.38
C GLU A 181 17.32 13.82 11.41
N ARG A 182 18.45 14.40 11.86
CA ARG A 182 19.69 14.43 11.06
C ARG A 182 20.20 13.04 10.71
N VAL A 183 20.14 12.08 11.65
CA VAL A 183 20.50 10.68 11.38
C VAL A 183 19.57 10.07 10.33
N ALA A 184 18.25 10.29 10.45
CA ALA A 184 17.28 9.78 9.49
C ALA A 184 17.48 10.37 8.08
N ILE A 185 17.74 11.68 7.96
CA ILE A 185 18.03 12.34 6.67
C ILE A 185 19.29 11.75 6.04
N LYS A 186 20.38 11.61 6.81
CA LYS A 186 21.64 11.02 6.31
C LYS A 186 21.45 9.57 5.85
N LEU A 187 20.67 8.79 6.60
CA LEU A 187 20.35 7.42 6.23
C LEU A 187 19.53 7.36 4.94
N TYR A 188 18.51 8.22 4.81
CA TYR A 188 17.73 8.36 3.58
C TYR A 188 18.61 8.72 2.38
N GLU A 189 19.44 9.76 2.49
CA GLU A 189 20.37 10.14 1.41
C GLU A 189 21.32 9.02 1.01
N THR A 190 21.77 8.22 1.98
CA THR A 190 22.62 7.05 1.70
C THR A 190 21.86 6.00 0.92
N LEU A 191 20.62 5.68 1.33
CA LEU A 191 19.76 4.71 0.65
C LEU A 191 19.36 5.19 -0.76
N SER A 192 18.96 6.45 -0.92
CA SER A 192 18.58 7.00 -2.22
C SER A 192 19.73 7.01 -3.23
N ARG A 193 20.98 7.08 -2.79
CA ARG A 193 22.15 6.95 -3.69
C ARG A 193 22.40 5.53 -4.17
N LEU A 194 21.83 4.52 -3.50
CA LEU A 194 21.91 3.12 -3.92
C LEU A 194 20.78 2.75 -4.89
N ASP A 195 19.77 3.61 -5.02
CA ASP A 195 18.71 3.45 -6.02
C ASP A 195 19.19 4.00 -7.37
N ASP A 196 19.71 3.11 -8.21
CA ASP A 196 20.05 3.39 -9.61
C ASP A 196 18.80 3.53 -10.51
N LYS A 197 17.60 3.32 -9.96
CA LYS A 197 16.34 3.39 -10.71
C LYS A 197 15.76 4.80 -10.64
N GLU A 198 15.41 5.37 -11.79
CA GLU A 198 14.47 6.49 -11.85
C GLU A 198 13.22 6.13 -11.04
N PRO A 199 12.63 7.10 -10.31
CA PRO A 199 11.45 6.85 -9.49
C PRO A 199 10.39 6.14 -10.32
N GLU A 200 10.11 4.89 -9.95
CA GLU A 200 9.11 4.07 -10.62
C GLU A 200 7.77 4.80 -10.47
N GLU A 201 7.14 5.16 -11.61
CA GLU A 201 5.87 5.86 -11.59
C GLU A 201 4.86 5.00 -10.83
N LEU A 202 4.49 5.43 -9.61
CA LEU A 202 3.62 4.70 -8.67
C LEU A 202 2.28 4.30 -9.30
N THR A 203 1.88 5.01 -10.35
CA THR A 203 0.78 4.63 -11.23
C THR A 203 1.11 5.12 -12.64
N SER A 204 1.10 4.24 -13.65
CA SER A 204 0.72 4.68 -14.99
C SER A 204 -0.79 4.89 -14.93
N ALA A 205 -1.22 6.15 -14.75
CA ALA A 205 -2.63 6.52 -14.80
C ALA A 205 -3.30 6.12 -16.13
N THR A 206 -2.51 5.64 -17.10
CA THR A 206 -2.90 5.26 -18.45
C THR A 206 -2.92 3.74 -18.72
N ASP A 207 -2.31 2.89 -17.88
CA ASP A 207 -2.15 1.44 -18.19
C ASP A 207 -3.46 0.65 -18.06
N HIS A 208 -4.38 1.13 -17.24
CA HIS A 208 -5.71 0.53 -17.06
C HIS A 208 -6.86 1.45 -17.48
N VAL A 209 -6.54 2.63 -18.01
CA VAL A 209 -7.52 3.38 -18.80
C VAL A 209 -7.60 2.65 -20.12
N VAL A 210 -8.55 1.71 -20.22
CA VAL A 210 -9.13 1.39 -21.51
C VAL A 210 -9.57 2.74 -22.04
N ALA A 211 -8.77 3.30 -22.97
CA ALA A 211 -9.24 4.35 -23.82
C ALA A 211 -10.39 3.69 -24.58
N THR A 212 -11.58 3.74 -23.97
CA THR A 212 -12.81 3.63 -24.70
C THR A 212 -12.68 4.80 -25.64
N LYS A 213 -12.18 4.49 -26.84
CA LYS A 213 -12.44 5.27 -28.02
C LYS A 213 -13.94 5.25 -28.08
N TYR A 214 -14.56 6.18 -27.38
CA TYR A 214 -15.89 6.62 -27.69
C TYR A 214 -15.69 7.16 -29.10
N ARG A 215 -15.84 6.25 -30.08
CA ARG A 215 -16.03 6.57 -31.46
C ARG A 215 -17.34 7.31 -31.43
N LEU A 216 -17.26 8.61 -31.20
CA LEU A 216 -18.30 9.55 -31.54
C LEU A 216 -18.52 9.27 -33.02
N SER A 217 -19.59 8.52 -33.30
CA SER A 217 -19.87 8.10 -34.65
C SER A 217 -20.01 9.37 -35.46
N ARG A 218 -19.02 9.63 -36.31
CA ARG A 218 -19.08 10.41 -37.54
C ARG A 218 -20.33 11.29 -37.58
N GLN A 219 -20.29 12.40 -36.85
CA GLN A 219 -21.37 13.39 -36.92
C GLN A 219 -21.44 13.87 -38.36
N MET A 220 -22.64 13.83 -38.94
CA MET A 220 -22.89 14.37 -40.27
C MET A 220 -22.35 15.80 -40.32
N PRO A 221 -21.41 16.13 -41.23
CA PRO A 221 -20.85 17.46 -41.29
C PRO A 221 -22.00 18.44 -41.59
N ILE A 222 -22.13 19.48 -40.79
CA ILE A 222 -23.22 20.47 -40.86
C ILE A 222 -23.33 21.07 -42.28
N TRP A 223 -22.24 21.06 -43.04
CA TRP A 223 -22.23 21.45 -44.45
C TRP A 223 -23.22 20.68 -45.33
N LEU A 224 -23.57 19.42 -45.01
CA LEU A 224 -24.57 18.67 -45.77
C LEU A 224 -25.96 19.29 -45.69
N ILE A 225 -26.31 19.88 -44.54
CA ILE A 225 -27.58 20.60 -44.35
C ILE A 225 -27.57 21.87 -45.20
N PHE A 226 -26.47 22.62 -45.18
CA PHE A 226 -26.31 23.82 -46.02
C PHE A 226 -26.34 23.48 -47.51
N ALA A 227 -25.69 22.40 -47.94
CA ALA A 227 -25.70 21.92 -49.32
C ALA A 227 -27.12 21.51 -49.77
N GLY A 228 -27.88 20.84 -48.89
CA GLY A 228 -29.29 20.51 -49.15
C GLY A 228 -30.16 21.75 -49.33
N PHE A 229 -30.01 22.75 -48.46
CA PHE A 229 -30.74 24.02 -48.56
C PHE A 229 -30.39 24.78 -49.86
N ALA A 230 -29.10 24.84 -50.22
CA ALA A 230 -28.65 25.45 -51.46
C ALA A 230 -29.23 24.74 -52.70
N GLY A 231 -29.27 23.40 -52.68
CA GLY A 231 -29.89 22.59 -53.74
C GLY A 231 -31.38 22.87 -53.91
N LEU A 232 -32.12 22.94 -52.80
CA LEU A 232 -33.54 23.28 -52.81
C LEU A 232 -33.80 24.68 -53.42
N TRP A 233 -32.99 25.67 -53.02
CA TRP A 233 -33.06 27.03 -53.58
C TRP A 233 -32.79 27.07 -55.08
N ALA A 234 -31.79 26.32 -55.55
CA ALA A 234 -31.49 26.22 -56.97
C ALA A 234 -32.67 25.65 -57.76
N VAL A 235 -33.31 24.57 -57.27
CA VAL A 235 -34.49 23.98 -57.93
C VAL A 235 -35.64 24.98 -58.01
N VAL A 236 -35.96 25.67 -56.92
CA VAL A 236 -37.01 26.70 -56.91
C VAL A 236 -36.68 27.81 -57.92
N PHE A 237 -35.43 28.27 -57.96
CA PHE A 237 -34.98 29.29 -58.91
C PHE A 237 -35.12 28.83 -60.36
N PHE A 238 -34.73 27.59 -60.68
CA PHE A 238 -34.85 27.03 -62.03
C PHE A 238 -36.30 26.87 -62.48
N VAL A 239 -37.18 26.37 -61.61
CA VAL A 239 -38.62 26.26 -61.89
C VAL A 239 -39.21 27.65 -62.15
N TYR A 240 -38.89 28.62 -61.30
CA TYR A 240 -39.36 30.00 -61.48
C TYR A 240 -38.85 30.61 -62.77
N ARG A 241 -37.55 30.42 -63.10
CA ARG A 241 -36.94 30.83 -64.38
C ARG A 241 -37.66 30.22 -65.58
N TYR A 242 -37.96 28.93 -65.53
CA TYR A 242 -38.63 28.22 -66.61
C TYR A 242 -40.07 28.73 -66.80
N MET A 243 -40.82 28.89 -65.71
CA MET A 243 -42.19 29.41 -65.73
C MET A 243 -42.25 30.87 -66.19
N LEU A 244 -41.25 31.68 -65.82
CA LEU A 244 -41.17 33.07 -66.30
C LEU A 244 -40.85 33.12 -67.81
N HIS A 245 -39.99 32.21 -68.28
CA HIS A 245 -39.65 32.11 -69.70
C HIS A 245 -40.85 31.68 -70.53
N SER A 246 -41.63 30.69 -70.08
CA SER A 246 -42.86 30.27 -70.76
C SER A 246 -43.90 31.39 -70.79
N LYS A 247 -44.10 32.11 -69.67
CA LYS A 247 -45.02 33.26 -69.64
C LYS A 247 -44.56 34.44 -70.51
N SER A 248 -43.25 34.68 -70.60
CA SER A 248 -42.71 35.71 -71.50
C SER A 248 -42.96 35.36 -72.97
N LEU A 249 -42.85 34.09 -73.34
CA LEU A 249 -43.21 33.59 -74.67
C LEU A 249 -44.70 33.70 -74.97
N ASP A 250 -45.57 33.41 -74.01
CA ASP A 250 -47.02 33.56 -74.17
C ASP A 250 -47.43 35.03 -74.37
N VAL A 251 -46.84 35.96 -73.61
CA VAL A 251 -47.09 37.40 -73.77
C VAL A 251 -46.56 37.92 -75.11
N LEU A 252 -45.39 37.47 -75.56
CA LEU A 252 -44.85 37.81 -76.88
C LEU A 252 -45.73 37.27 -78.02
N ASN A 253 -46.27 36.05 -77.89
CA ASN A 253 -47.18 35.47 -78.88
C ASN A 253 -48.54 36.18 -78.91
N GLN A 254 -49.06 36.65 -77.76
CA GLN A 254 -50.28 37.47 -77.72
C GLN A 254 -50.09 38.87 -78.34
N LEU A 255 -48.91 39.48 -78.15
CA LEU A 255 -48.57 40.75 -78.82
C LEU A 255 -48.41 40.59 -80.34
N ASN A 256 -47.89 39.45 -80.81
CA ASN A 256 -47.72 39.15 -82.23
C ASN A 256 -49.01 38.65 -82.93
N GLN A 257 -50.09 38.41 -82.18
CA GLN A 257 -51.43 38.13 -82.71
C GLN A 257 -52.32 39.39 -82.79
N ILE A 258 -51.92 40.50 -82.15
CA ILE A 258 -52.66 41.77 -82.14
C ILE A 258 -52.06 42.81 -83.12
N LEU A 259 -50.87 42.54 -83.66
CA LEU A 259 -50.17 43.35 -84.67
C LEU A 259 -50.20 42.65 -86.02
#